data_AF-A0A0V0TZR1-F1
#
_entry.id   AF-A0A0V0TZR1-F1
#
_cell.length_a   1.000
_cell.length_b   1.000
_cell.length_c   1.000
_cell.angle_alpha   90.00
_cell.angle_beta   90.00
_cell.angle_gamma   90.00
#
_symmetry.space_group_name_H-M   'P 1'
#
loop_
_entity.id
_entity.type
_entity.pdbx_description
1 polymer ?
#
loop_
_entity_poly.entity_id
_entity_poly.type
_entity_poly.pdbx_seq_one_letter_code
_entity_poly.pdbx_strand_id
1 'polypeptide(L)'
;MCKFDHIIRNQLKLKQKDIEEDSFALKRFCDVGCYLFAMVVAVSRASRSYCIGLKNGDLEVYMAHALCSALKTKSLHALMELTNGVHGPHNEDLMKMKIASAVSHANGYPIVSPLERNW
;
A
#
# COMPACT_ATOMS: atom_id res chain seq x y z
N MET A 1 11.30 -10.28 2.98
CA MET A 1 10.74 -10.16 4.34
C MET A 1 11.60 -9.32 5.27
N CYS A 2 12.94 -9.45 5.30
CA CYS A 2 13.80 -8.67 6.22
C CYS A 2 13.63 -7.14 6.14
N LYS A 3 13.41 -6.58 4.93
CA LYS A 3 13.16 -5.13 4.77
C LYS A 3 11.86 -4.66 5.44
N PHE A 4 10.82 -5.48 5.44
CA PHE A 4 9.53 -5.13 6.04
C PHE A 4 9.62 -5.11 7.56
N ASP A 5 10.20 -6.16 8.16
CA ASP A 5 10.46 -6.22 9.60
C ASP A 5 11.33 -5.06 10.08
N HIS A 6 12.39 -4.72 9.33
CA HIS A 6 13.24 -3.57 9.64
C HIS A 6 12.46 -2.24 9.67
N ILE A 7 11.58 -2.00 8.68
CA ILE A 7 10.77 -0.78 8.61
C ILE A 7 9.75 -0.73 9.75
N ILE A 8 9.09 -1.85 10.07
CA ILE A 8 8.18 -1.94 11.22
C ILE A 8 8.91 -1.56 12.50
N ARG A 9 10.09 -2.15 12.75
CA ARG A 9 10.89 -1.85 13.94
C ARG A 9 11.31 -0.39 14.01
N ASN A 10 11.71 0.21 12.88
CA ASN A 10 12.09 1.61 12.84
C ASN A 10 10.88 2.52 13.14
N GLN A 11 9.73 2.25 12.55
CA GLN A 11 8.52 3.04 12.79
C GLN A 11 8.02 2.92 14.24
N LEU A 12 8.05 1.72 14.83
CA LEU A 12 7.73 1.53 16.25
C LEU A 12 8.71 2.27 17.18
N LYS A 13 10.00 2.32 16.83
CA LYS A 13 10.98 3.11 17.60
C LYS A 13 10.74 4.61 17.50
N LEU A 14 10.37 5.10 16.32
CA LEU A 14 10.17 6.53 16.06
C LEU A 14 8.86 7.05 16.67
N LYS A 15 7.76 6.32 16.51
CA LYS A 15 6.41 6.77 16.89
C LYS A 15 5.91 6.19 18.21
N GLN A 16 6.51 5.11 18.69
CA GLN A 16 6.09 4.43 19.93
C GLN A 16 4.57 4.19 19.96
N LYS A 17 3.84 4.79 20.90
CA LYS A 17 2.39 4.67 21.03
C LYS A 17 1.61 5.51 20.02
N ASP A 18 2.19 6.61 19.54
CA ASP A 18 1.54 7.54 18.60
C ASP A 18 1.35 6.93 17.20
N ILE A 19 1.89 5.73 16.96
CA ILE A 19 1.64 4.98 15.74
C ILE A 19 0.16 4.60 15.58
N GLU A 20 -0.58 4.49 16.69
CA GLU A 20 -2.01 4.15 16.69
C GLU A 20 -2.85 5.24 16.01
N GLU A 21 -2.42 6.49 16.13
CA GLU A 21 -3.09 7.65 15.51
C GLU A 21 -2.71 7.82 14.03
N ASP A 22 -1.60 7.23 13.58
CA ASP A 22 -1.19 7.29 12.17
C ASP A 22 -1.89 6.24 11.32
N SER A 23 -3.16 6.52 11.02
CA SER A 23 -4.01 5.71 10.15
C SER A 23 -3.42 5.48 8.75
N PHE A 24 -2.66 6.43 8.21
CA PHE A 24 -2.05 6.29 6.89
C PHE A 24 -0.89 5.29 6.91
N ALA A 25 -0.02 5.36 7.91
CA ALA A 25 1.05 4.38 8.09
C ALA A 25 0.46 2.98 8.38
N LEU A 26 -0.53 2.87 9.27
CA LEU A 26 -1.19 1.61 9.58
C LEU A 26 -1.80 0.95 8.34
N LYS A 27 -2.51 1.72 7.51
CA LYS A 27 -3.05 1.23 6.23
C LYS A 27 -1.94 0.66 5.34
N ARG A 28 -0.81 1.36 5.19
CA ARG A 28 0.32 0.89 4.38
C ARG A 28 0.95 -0.38 4.93
N PHE A 29 1.06 -0.51 6.25
CA PHE A 29 1.52 -1.76 6.87
C PHE A 29 0.58 -2.93 6.55
N CYS A 30 -0.73 -2.72 6.66
CA CYS A 30 -1.73 -3.71 6.27
C CYS A 30 -1.61 -4.08 4.79
N ASP A 31 -1.52 -3.09 3.89
CA ASP A 31 -1.41 -3.32 2.46
C ASP A 31 -0.17 -4.18 2.13
N VAL A 32 1.01 -3.81 2.66
CA VAL A 32 2.24 -4.59 2.45
C VAL A 32 2.11 -6.00 3.04
N GLY A 33 1.53 -6.15 4.22
CA GLY A 33 1.26 -7.45 4.84
C GLY A 33 0.39 -8.35 3.96
N CYS A 34 -0.72 -7.79 3.43
CA CYS A 34 -1.61 -8.47 2.51
C CYS A 34 -0.91 -8.87 1.20
N TYR A 35 -0.11 -7.98 0.63
CA TYR A 35 0.64 -8.27 -0.60
C TYR A 35 1.65 -9.40 -0.40
N LEU A 36 2.42 -9.36 0.70
CA LEU A 36 3.37 -10.43 1.03
C LEU A 36 2.67 -11.76 1.22
N PHE A 37 1.53 -11.77 1.93
CA PHE A 37 0.74 -12.98 2.13
C PHE A 37 0.22 -13.55 0.80
N ALA A 38 -0.36 -12.70 -0.05
CA ALA A 38 -0.84 -13.10 -1.38
C ALA A 38 0.27 -13.67 -2.26
N MET A 39 1.47 -13.06 -2.25
CA MET A 39 2.63 -13.58 -2.97
C MET A 39 3.05 -14.96 -2.47
N VAL A 40 3.14 -15.17 -1.16
CA VAL A 40 3.52 -16.46 -0.57
C VAL A 40 2.49 -17.54 -0.90
N VAL A 41 1.19 -17.22 -0.79
CA VAL A 41 0.11 -18.16 -1.13
C VAL A 41 0.15 -18.53 -2.61
N ALA A 42 0.33 -17.56 -3.51
CA ALA A 42 0.41 -17.80 -4.94
C ALA A 42 1.61 -18.68 -5.31
N VAL A 43 2.78 -18.42 -4.75
CA VAL A 43 3.99 -19.23 -4.97
C VAL A 43 3.82 -20.63 -4.41
N SER A 44 3.27 -20.78 -3.20
CA SER A 44 3.03 -22.07 -2.56
C SER A 44 2.09 -22.94 -3.41
N ARG A 45 0.99 -22.34 -3.88
CA ARG A 45 0.02 -23.00 -4.76
C ARG A 45 0.65 -23.43 -6.08
N ALA A 46 1.28 -22.50 -6.80
CA ALA A 46 1.87 -22.77 -8.11
C ALA A 46 2.98 -23.83 -8.02
N SER A 47 3.82 -23.76 -6.99
CA SER A 47 4.85 -24.76 -6.71
C SER A 47 4.25 -26.16 -6.54
N ARG A 48 3.18 -26.28 -5.74
CA ARG A 48 2.50 -27.57 -5.55
C ARG A 48 1.88 -28.07 -6.86
N SER A 49 1.15 -27.21 -7.58
CA SER A 49 0.49 -27.55 -8.85
C SER A 49 1.49 -28.09 -9.88
N TYR A 50 2.64 -27.41 -10.00
CA TYR A 50 3.76 -27.85 -10.84
C TYR A 50 4.38 -29.17 -10.38
N CYS A 51 4.73 -29.31 -9.09
CA CYS A 51 5.41 -30.49 -8.58
C CYS A 51 4.58 -31.79 -8.65
N ILE A 52 3.26 -31.71 -8.50
CA ILE A 52 2.39 -32.88 -8.62
C ILE A 52 1.90 -33.12 -10.06
N GLY A 53 2.33 -32.29 -11.02
CA GLY A 53 2.00 -32.43 -12.44
C GLY A 53 0.53 -32.15 -12.78
N LEU A 54 -0.12 -31.18 -12.11
CA LEU A 54 -1.49 -30.80 -12.48
C LEU A 54 -1.52 -30.21 -13.90
N LYS A 55 -2.67 -30.40 -14.57
CA LYS A 55 -2.93 -29.79 -15.87
C LYS A 55 -2.77 -28.26 -15.76
N ASN A 56 -1.98 -27.70 -16.67
CA ASN A 56 -1.64 -26.27 -16.73
C ASN A 56 -0.84 -25.75 -15.51
N GLY A 57 -0.11 -26.61 -14.79
CA GLY A 57 0.79 -26.19 -13.70
C GLY A 57 1.79 -25.11 -14.12
N ASP A 58 2.34 -25.21 -15.34
CA ASP A 58 3.25 -24.21 -15.92
C ASP A 58 2.60 -22.82 -16.03
N LEU A 59 1.33 -22.78 -16.42
CA LEU A 59 0.57 -21.53 -16.50
C LEU A 59 0.35 -20.91 -15.11
N GLU A 60 0.08 -21.73 -14.08
CA GLU A 60 0.01 -21.24 -12.70
C GLU A 60 1.33 -20.62 -12.24
N VAL A 61 2.48 -21.16 -12.67
CA VAL A 61 3.80 -20.58 -12.39
C VAL A 61 3.94 -19.19 -13.04
N TYR A 62 3.55 -19.04 -14.31
CA TYR A 62 3.57 -17.74 -14.99
C TYR A 62 2.62 -16.73 -14.32
N MET A 63 1.42 -17.16 -13.93
CA MET A 63 0.46 -16.31 -13.21
C MET A 63 1.02 -15.87 -11.85
N ALA A 64 1.59 -16.80 -11.08
CA ALA A 64 2.21 -16.47 -9.79
C ALA A 64 3.38 -15.51 -9.95
N HIS A 65 4.18 -15.65 -11.00
CA HIS A 65 5.28 -14.73 -11.31
C HIS A 65 4.78 -13.32 -11.63
N ALA A 66 3.80 -13.20 -12.53
CA ALA A 66 3.20 -11.92 -12.90
C ALA A 66 2.58 -11.20 -11.69
N LEU A 67 1.82 -11.94 -10.88
CA LEU A 67 1.23 -11.42 -9.65
C LEU A 67 2.32 -10.93 -8.67
N CYS A 68 3.34 -11.76 -8.43
CA CYS A 68 4.46 -11.39 -7.55
C CYS A 68 5.18 -10.14 -8.02
N SER A 69 5.38 -9.97 -9.33
CA SER A 69 6.00 -8.76 -9.89
C SER A 69 5.18 -7.51 -9.60
N ALA A 70 3.87 -7.55 -9.87
CA ALA A 70 2.97 -6.43 -9.61
C ALA A 70 2.89 -6.07 -8.11
N LEU A 71 2.73 -7.08 -7.25
CA LEU A 71 2.63 -6.88 -5.80
C LEU A 71 3.95 -6.43 -5.18
N LYS A 72 5.10 -6.89 -5.68
CA LYS A 72 6.42 -6.41 -5.27
C LYS A 72 6.56 -4.92 -5.52
N THR A 73 6.16 -4.43 -6.69
CA THR A 73 6.21 -3.00 -7.03
C THR A 73 5.34 -2.18 -6.09
N LYS A 74 4.09 -2.61 -5.86
CA LYS A 74 3.18 -1.96 -4.90
C LYS A 74 3.74 -1.95 -3.47
N SER A 75 4.33 -3.07 -3.04
CA SER A 75 4.94 -3.18 -1.72
C SER A 75 6.13 -2.24 -1.56
N LEU A 76 7.02 -2.16 -2.56
CA LEU A 76 8.16 -1.25 -2.53
C LEU A 76 7.72 0.21 -2.44
N HIS A 77 6.70 0.59 -3.21
CA HIS A 77 6.13 1.94 -3.15
C HIS A 77 5.62 2.28 -1.74
N ALA A 78 4.76 1.42 -1.17
CA ALA A 78 4.24 1.62 0.18
C ALA A 78 5.34 1.68 1.26
N LEU A 79 6.40 0.87 1.12
CA LEU A 79 7.55 0.90 2.01
C LEU A 79 8.39 2.17 1.87
N MET A 80 8.53 2.72 0.66
CA MET A 80 9.21 4.00 0.44
C MET A 80 8.42 5.15 1.08
N GLU A 81 7.09 5.17 0.96
CA GLU A 81 6.25 6.16 1.63
C GLU A 81 6.37 6.06 3.16
N LEU A 82 6.36 4.85 3.71
CA LEU A 82 6.59 4.62 5.14
C LEU A 82 7.97 5.10 5.59
N THR A 83 9.01 4.96 4.76
CA THR A 83 10.38 5.35 5.13
C THR A 83 10.59 6.86 5.04
N ASN A 84 10.07 7.48 3.99
CA ASN A 84 10.25 8.91 3.73
C ASN A 84 9.32 9.79 4.57
N GLY A 85 8.25 9.20 5.11
CA GLY A 85 7.30 9.90 5.98
C GLY A 85 6.50 10.97 5.23
N VAL A 86 5.89 11.88 6.01
CA VAL A 86 4.90 12.88 5.55
C VAL A 86 5.48 13.89 4.54
N HIS A 87 6.80 14.10 4.56
CA HIS A 87 7.51 15.02 3.65
C HIS A 87 8.20 14.31 2.48
N GLY A 88 7.91 13.01 2.27
CA GLY A 88 8.41 12.30 1.11
C GLY A 88 7.96 12.97 -0.20
N PRO A 89 8.81 13.02 -1.24
CA PRO A 89 8.50 13.74 -2.49
C PRO A 89 7.26 13.21 -3.23
N HIS A 90 6.83 11.99 -2.91
CA HIS A 90 5.64 11.34 -3.47
C HIS A 90 4.55 11.10 -2.43
N ASN A 91 4.69 11.62 -1.21
CA ASN A 91 3.68 11.44 -0.17
C ASN A 91 2.55 12.47 -0.34
N GLU A 92 1.32 11.98 -0.52
CA GLU A 92 0.12 12.78 -0.69
C GLU A 92 -0.73 12.90 0.58
N ASP A 93 -0.29 12.39 1.73
CA ASP A 93 -1.08 12.33 2.96
C ASP A 93 -1.56 13.71 3.41
N LEU A 94 -0.67 14.71 3.38
CA LEU A 94 -1.02 16.09 3.72
C LEU A 94 -2.05 16.66 2.76
N MET A 95 -1.93 16.36 1.46
CA MET A 95 -2.84 16.83 0.43
C MET A 95 -4.21 16.18 0.64
N LYS A 96 -4.25 14.87 0.90
CA LYS A 96 -5.46 14.11 1.22
C LYS A 96 -6.14 14.64 2.48
N MET A 97 -5.38 14.93 3.54
CA MET A 97 -5.93 15.54 4.77
C MET A 97 -6.53 16.93 4.51
N LYS A 98 -5.85 17.78 3.72
CA LYS A 98 -6.37 19.11 3.36
C LYS A 98 -7.66 19.02 2.53
N ILE A 99 -7.69 18.11 1.54
CA ILE A 99 -8.87 17.86 0.73
C ILE A 99 -10.02 17.35 1.60
N ALA A 100 -9.77 16.37 2.47
CA ALA A 100 -10.77 15.83 3.38
C ALA A 100 -11.32 16.89 4.34
N SER A 101 -10.45 17.76 4.87
CA SER A 101 -10.85 18.90 5.69
C SER A 101 -11.74 19.87 4.91
N ALA A 102 -11.38 20.24 3.68
CA ALA A 102 -12.20 21.12 2.84
C ALA A 102 -13.58 20.52 2.53
N VAL A 103 -13.63 19.22 2.21
CA VAL A 103 -14.88 18.48 1.96
C VAL A 103 -15.75 18.43 3.22
N SER A 104 -15.14 18.19 4.38
CA SER A 104 -15.83 18.14 5.67
C SER A 104 -16.46 19.50 6.03
N HIS A 105 -15.69 20.60 5.90
CA HIS A 105 -16.20 21.95 6.18
C HIS A 105 -17.32 22.38 5.24
N ALA A 106 -17.25 22.01 3.96
CA ALA A 106 -18.30 22.32 2.99
C ALA A 106 -19.50 21.36 3.06
N ASN A 107 -19.42 20.29 3.86
CA ASN A 107 -20.39 19.20 3.89
C ASN A 107 -20.70 18.63 2.48
N GLY A 108 -19.66 18.52 1.65
CA GLY A 108 -19.81 18.18 0.23
C GLY A 108 -18.60 18.55 -0.62
N TYR A 109 -18.77 18.54 -1.93
CA TYR A 109 -17.72 18.94 -2.88
C TYR A 109 -17.54 20.48 -2.85
N PRO A 110 -16.37 21.00 -2.45
CA PRO A 110 -16.21 22.43 -2.19
C PRO A 110 -15.86 23.24 -3.45
N ILE A 111 -15.43 22.60 -4.54
CA ILE A 111 -14.94 23.30 -5.72
C ILE A 111 -16.13 23.70 -6.59
N VAL A 112 -16.25 25.00 -6.83
CA VAL A 112 -17.29 25.57 -7.69
C VAL A 112 -16.97 25.36 -9.17
N SER A 113 -18.01 25.38 -10.00
CA SER A 113 -17.85 25.29 -11.45
C SER A 113 -16.96 26.44 -11.97
N PRO A 114 -16.04 26.20 -12.91
CA PRO A 114 -15.26 27.28 -13.54
C PRO A 114 -16.08 28.33 -14.28
N LEU A 115 -17.38 28.07 -14.50
CA LEU A 115 -18.33 28.99 -15.12
C LEU A 115 -19.13 29.81 -14.11
N GLU A 116 -19.01 29.52 -12.81
CA GLU A 116 -19.65 30.35 -11.78
C GLU A 116 -18.98 31.72 -11.73
N ARG A 117 -19.83 32.74 -11.64
CA ARG A 117 -19.41 34.13 -11.67
C ARG A 117 -19.20 34.56 -10.22
N ASN A 118 -17.95 34.67 -9.79
CA ASN A 118 -17.57 35.27 -8.50
C ASN A 118 -17.71 36.79 -8.63
N TRP A 119 -18.93 37.31 -8.47
CA TRP A 119 -19.20 38.75 -8.42
C TRP A 119 -19.40 39.20 -6.98
#